data_AF-A0A2V5NP19-F1
#
_entry.id   AF-A0A2V5NP19-F1
#
_cell.length_a   1.000
_cell.length_b   1.000
_cell.length_c   1.000
_cell.angle_alpha   90.00
_cell.angle_beta   90.00
_cell.angle_gamma   90.00
#
_symmetry.space_group_name_H-M   'P 1'
#
loop_
_entity.id
_entity.type
_entity.pdbx_description
1 polymer ?
#
loop_
_entity_poly.entity_id
_entity_poly.type
_entity_poly.pdbx_seq_one_letter_code
_entity_poly.pdbx_strand_id
1 'polypeptide(L)' 'MRQVERQQLIELGILTPDCDPRITTSQKVSPERKRNVRRWVKEREAMSGVLLTRILERLKRA' A
#
# COMPACT_ATOMS: atom_id res chain seq x y z
N MET A 1 -15.48 17.34 11.37
CA MET A 1 -14.37 16.71 12.11
C MET A 1 -13.78 17.75 13.04
N ARG A 2 -13.61 17.44 14.32
CA ARG A 2 -12.97 18.35 15.28
C ARG A 2 -11.45 18.37 15.07
N GLN A 3 -10.80 19.48 15.40
CA GLN A 3 -9.36 19.67 15.18
C GLN A 3 -8.51 18.63 15.93
N VAL A 4 -8.96 18.19 17.11
CA VAL A 4 -8.31 17.14 17.91
C VAL A 4 -8.36 15.78 17.20
N GLU A 5 -9.50 15.42 16.64
CA GLU A 5 -9.67 14.16 15.88
C GLU A 5 -8.76 14.16 14.64
N ARG A 6 -8.60 15.31 13.99
CA ARG A 6 -7.69 15.48 12.86
C ARG A 6 -6.23 15.29 13.25
N GLN A 7 -5.81 15.85 14.39
CA GLN A 7 -4.44 15.72 14.88
C GLN A 7 -4.09 14.26 15.19
N GLN A 8 -5.00 13.52 15.84
CA GLN A 8 -4.83 12.10 16.13
C GLN A 8 -4.66 11.26 14.86
N LEU A 9 -5.45 11.55 13.82
CA LEU A 9 -5.32 10.87 12.53
C LEU A 9 -4.01 11.20 11.81
N ILE A 10 -3.46 12.40 12.02
CA ILE A 10 -2.13 12.77 11.50
C ILE A 10 -1.03 12.01 12.25
N GLU A 11 -1.10 11.95 13.58
CA GLU A 11 -0.15 11.21 14.42
C GLU A 11 -0.13 9.72 14.11
N LEU A 12 -1.30 9.14 13.80
CA LEU A 12 -1.44 7.74 13.37
C LEU A 12 -0.99 7.51 11.92
N GLY A 13 -0.56 8.54 11.19
CA GLY A 13 -0.14 8.46 9.80
C GLY A 13 -1.29 8.17 8.81
N ILE A 14 -2.54 8.32 9.24
CA ILE A 14 -3.74 8.10 8.42
C ILE A 14 -4.01 9.33 7.54
N LEU A 15 -3.81 10.53 8.09
CA LEU A 15 -3.90 11.79 7.37
C LEU A 15 -2.52 12.43 7.24
N THR A 16 -2.19 12.95 6.06
CA THR A 16 -1.03 13.84 5.93
C THR A 16 -1.37 15.22 6.50
N PRO A 17 -0.42 15.90 7.17
CA PRO A 17 -0.65 17.23 7.75
C PRO A 17 -1.24 18.24 6.74
N ASP A 18 -0.75 18.16 5.49
CA ASP A 18 -1.14 19.00 4.35
C ASP A 18 -2.43 18.54 3.64
N CYS A 19 -3.19 17.61 4.22
CA CYS A 19 -4.49 17.20 3.68
C CYS A 19 -5.51 18.33 3.79
N ASP A 20 -5.46 19.33 2.91
CA ASP A 20 -6.60 20.21 2.72
C ASP A 20 -7.74 19.36 2.15
N PRO A 21 -8.89 19.22 2.85
CA PRO A 21 -10.02 18.44 2.37
C PRO A 21 -10.58 18.92 1.02
N ARG A 22 -10.27 20.16 0.61
CA ARG A 22 -10.61 20.69 -0.73
C ARG A 22 -9.67 20.19 -1.83
N ILE A 23 -8.45 19.77 -1.48
CA ILE A 23 -7.42 19.30 -2.42
C ILE A 23 -7.39 17.77 -2.48
N THR A 24 -7.65 17.08 -1.36
CA THR A 24 -7.61 15.60 -1.29
C THR A 24 -8.68 14.90 -2.11
N THR A 25 -9.84 15.55 -2.32
CA THR A 25 -10.90 15.03 -3.21
C THR A 25 -10.51 15.06 -4.69
N SER A 26 -9.52 15.88 -5.08
CA SER A 26 -9.10 16.07 -6.48
C SER A 26 -7.72 15.50 -6.82
N GLN A 27 -6.91 15.09 -5.83
CA GLN A 27 -5.70 14.32 -6.10
C GLN A 27 -6.03 12.87 -6.44
N LYS A 28 -6.69 12.67 -7.59
CA LYS A 28 -6.75 11.38 -8.26
C LYS A 28 -5.31 10.95 -8.51
N VAL A 29 -4.87 9.93 -7.78
CA VAL A 29 -3.60 9.25 -8.03
C VAL A 29 -3.50 8.99 -9.53
N SER A 30 -2.41 9.47 -10.16
CA SER A 30 -2.29 9.40 -11.62
C SER A 30 -2.47 7.96 -12.10
N PRO A 31 -3.10 7.74 -13.27
CA PRO A 31 -3.30 6.41 -13.82
C PRO A 31 -1.98 5.61 -13.92
N GLU A 32 -0.88 6.29 -14.21
CA GLU A 32 0.47 5.72 -14.29
C GLU A 32 0.97 5.23 -12.93
N ARG A 33 0.79 6.03 -11.87
CA ARG A 33 1.18 5.63 -10.52
C ARG A 33 0.36 4.41 -10.06
N LYS A 34 -0.95 4.36 -10.37
CA LYS A 34 -1.77 3.15 -10.11
C LYS A 34 -1.28 1.93 -10.88
N ARG A 35 -0.91 2.08 -12.16
CA ARG A 35 -0.35 0.98 -12.97
C ARG A 35 0.96 0.47 -12.42
N ASN A 36 1.86 1.35 -12.00
CA ASN A 36 3.15 0.97 -11.42
C ASN A 36 2.98 0.23 -10.09
N VAL A 37 2.09 0.70 -9.20
CA VAL A 37 1.80 -0.01 -7.95
C VAL A 37 1.24 -1.41 -8.24
N ARG A 38 0.31 -1.55 -9.18
CA ARG A 38 -0.22 -2.88 -9.57
C ARG A 38 0.86 -3.80 -10.12
N ARG A 39 1.77 -3.29 -10.96
CA ARG A 39 2.88 -4.05 -11.50
C ARG A 39 3.80 -4.54 -10.37
N TRP A 40 4.19 -3.65 -9.47
CA TRP A 40 5.07 -3.97 -8.34
C TRP A 40 4.47 -5.02 -7.39
N VAL A 41 3.17 -4.91 -7.09
CA VAL A 41 2.46 -5.91 -6.28
C VAL A 41 2.49 -7.27 -6.98
N LYS A 42 2.17 -7.32 -8.28
CA LYS A 42 2.16 -8.56 -9.06
C LYS A 42 3.54 -9.22 -9.15
N GLU A 43 4.60 -8.41 -9.30
CA GLU A 43 5.98 -8.90 -9.30
C GLU A 43 6.38 -9.46 -7.91
N ARG A 44 6.00 -8.79 -6.82
CA ARG A 44 6.21 -9.30 -5.46
C ARG A 44 5.46 -10.60 -5.20
N GLU A 45 4.21 -10.70 -5.61
CA GLU A 45 3.41 -11.92 -5.47
C GLU A 45 4.02 -13.09 -6.25
N ALA A 46 4.50 -12.84 -7.47
CA ALA A 46 5.20 -13.85 -8.26
C ALA A 46 6.48 -14.33 -7.57
N MET A 47 7.30 -13.41 -7.04
CA MET A 47 8.51 -13.77 -6.29
C MET A 47 8.18 -14.54 -5.00
N SER A 48 7.15 -14.11 -4.28
CA SER A 48 6.68 -14.78 -3.06
C SER A 48 6.18 -16.20 -3.36
N GLY A 49 5.43 -16.38 -4.44
CA GLY A 49 4.95 -17.69 -4.90
C GLY A 49 6.08 -18.67 -5.22
N VAL A 50 7.15 -18.20 -5.87
CA VAL A 50 8.36 -19.02 -6.13
C VAL A 50 9.04 -19.43 -4.83
N LEU A 51 9.16 -18.49 -3.88
CA LEU A 51 9.77 -18.76 -2.57
C LEU A 51 8.94 -19.76 -1.76
N LEU A 52 7.62 -19.60 -1.72
CA LEU A 52 6.67 -20.53 -1.09
C LEU A 52 6.75 -21.92 -1.73
N THR A 53 6.79 -21.99 -3.05
CA THR A 53 6.89 -23.26 -3.78
C THR A 53 8.18 -24.00 -3.43
N ARG A 54 9.30 -23.26 -3.34
CA ARG A 54 10.61 -23.82 -2.98
C ARG A 54 10.67 -24.31 -1.54
N ILE A 55 10.01 -23.62 -0.61
CA ILE A 55 9.89 -24.05 0.80
C ILE A 55 9.06 -25.34 0.88
N LEU A 56 7.90 -25.38 0.23
CA LEU A 56 7.03 -26.55 0.20
C LEU A 56 7.72 -27.78 -0.43
N GLU A 57 8.51 -27.57 -1.48
CA GLU A 57 9.29 -28.64 -2.09
C GLU A 57 10.37 -29.21 -1.16
N ARG A 58 11.05 -28.35 -0.38
CA ARG A 58 12.02 -28.80 0.63
C ARG A 58 11.35 -29.57 1.77
N LEU A 59 10.17 -29.15 2.20
CA LEU A 59 9.38 -29.85 3.23
C LEU A 59 8.88 -31.22 2.76
N LYS A 60 8.57 -31.39 1.47
CA LYS A 60 8.15 -32.67 0.89
C LYS A 60 9.25 -33.72 0.78
N ARG A 61 10.52 -33.29 0.79
CA ARG A 61 11.69 -34.16 0.67
C ARG A 61 12.31 -34.54 2.03
N ALA A 62 11.81 -33.97 3.12
CA ALA A 62 12.13 -34.36 4.49
C ALA A 62 11.15 -35.44 4.97
#